data_AF-A0A7C1WQ55-F1
#
_entry.id   AF-A0A7C1WQ55-F1
#
_cell.length_a   1.000
_cell.length_b   1.000
_cell.length_c   1.000
_cell.angle_alpha   90.00
_cell.angle_beta   90.00
_cell.angle_gamma   90.00
#
_symmetry.space_group_name_H-M   'P 1'
#
loop_
_entity.id
_entity.type
_entity.pdbx_description
1 polymer ?
#
loop_
_entity_poly.entity_id
_entity_poly.type
_entity_poly.pdbx_seq_one_letter_code
_entity_poly.pdbx_strand_id
1 'polypeptide(L)'
;MIDAKTVEEFTKRISDALPQGAQLIQQDIEKNVRAVVSSGFEKLDLVSREEFEVQSAVLARTREKLEALEKRVAALEATIQ
;
A
#
# COMPACT_ATOMS: atom_id res chain seq x y z
N MET A 1 -3.88 1.03 -1.12
CA MET A 1 -3.67 1.22 0.32
C MET A 1 -4.64 0.34 1.05
N ILE A 2 -4.26 -0.16 2.22
CA ILE A 2 -5.17 -1.01 2.99
C ILE A 2 -6.04 -0.07 3.82
N ASP A 3 -7.30 0.05 3.42
CA ASP A 3 -8.26 0.91 4.08
C ASP A 3 -8.95 0.15 5.21
N ALA A 4 -9.39 0.86 6.26
CA ALA A 4 -10.17 0.28 7.34
C ALA A 4 -11.43 -0.46 6.83
N LYS A 5 -12.01 0.01 5.72
CA LYS A 5 -13.14 -0.63 5.03
C LYS A 5 -12.83 -2.03 4.49
N THR A 6 -11.63 -2.24 3.94
CA THR A 6 -11.21 -3.56 3.46
C THR A 6 -11.07 -4.58 4.58
N VAL A 7 -10.62 -4.13 5.77
CA VAL A 7 -10.55 -4.97 6.98
C VAL A 7 -11.94 -5.33 7.48
N GLU A 8 -12.85 -4.35 7.47
CA GLU A 8 -14.23 -4.51 7.92
C GLU A 8 -15.03 -5.44 6.98
N GLU A 9 -14.86 -5.33 5.66
CA GLU A 9 -15.47 -6.26 4.69
C GLU A 9 -14.94 -7.69 4.83
N PHE A 10 -13.64 -7.86 5.05
CA PHE A 10 -13.04 -9.18 5.27
C PHE A 10 -13.57 -9.82 6.55
N THR A 11 -13.65 -9.02 7.63
CA THR A 11 -14.23 -9.43 8.91
C THR A 11 -15.69 -9.85 8.74
N LYS A 12 -16.48 -9.08 7.98
CA LYS A 12 -17.88 -9.37 7.70
C LYS A 12 -18.06 -10.67 6.92
N ARG A 13 -17.25 -10.91 5.89
CA ARG A 13 -17.28 -12.16 5.11
C ARG A 13 -16.92 -13.39 5.94
N ILE A 14 -15.98 -13.25 6.88
CA ILE A 14 -15.66 -14.33 7.81
C ILE A 14 -16.84 -14.59 8.76
N SER A 15 -17.44 -13.53 9.31
CA SER A 15 -18.61 -13.63 10.17
C SER A 15 -19.81 -14.26 9.47
N ASP A 16 -20.03 -13.96 8.19
CA ASP A 16 -21.12 -14.51 7.36
C ASP A 16 -20.88 -15.99 6.98
N ALA A 17 -19.63 -16.45 6.99
CA ALA A 17 -19.26 -17.84 6.71
C ALA A 17 -19.34 -18.75 7.96
N LEU A 18 -19.61 -18.21 9.15
CA LEU A 18 -19.72 -18.98 10.38
C LEU A 18 -21.09 -19.71 10.48
N PRO A 19 -21.12 -20.96 10.97
CA PRO A 19 -22.37 -21.71 11.13
C PRO A 19 -23.29 -21.09 12.20
N GLN A 20 -24.61 -21.16 11.97
CA GLN A 20 -25.64 -20.46 12.75
C GLN A 20 -25.63 -20.76 14.28
N GLY A 21 -24.99 -21.85 14.72
CA GLY A 21 -24.84 -22.20 16.14
C GLY A 21 -23.73 -21.45 16.90
N ALA A 22 -22.90 -20.66 16.21
CA ALA A 22 -21.73 -19.98 16.80
C ALA A 22 -21.98 -18.52 17.23
N GLN A 23 -23.23 -18.03 17.23
CA GLN A 23 -23.57 -16.63 17.54
C GLN A 23 -23.04 -16.14 18.89
N LEU A 24 -22.97 -17.02 19.91
CA LEU A 24 -22.41 -16.69 21.23
C LEU A 24 -20.88 -16.50 21.23
N ILE A 25 -20.18 -17.03 20.23
CA ILE A 25 -18.72 -16.97 20.07
C ILE A 25 -18.32 -16.03 18.92
N GLN A 26 -19.31 -15.49 18.19
CA GLN A 26 -19.09 -14.67 17.00
C GLN A 26 -18.25 -13.42 17.31
N GLN A 27 -18.53 -12.74 18.42
CA GLN A 27 -17.75 -11.58 18.85
C GLN A 27 -16.28 -11.93 19.16
N ASP A 28 -16.03 -13.07 19.80
CA ASP A 28 -14.67 -13.50 20.13
C ASP A 28 -13.88 -13.89 18.88
N ILE A 29 -14.54 -14.56 17.93
CA ILE A 29 -13.95 -14.90 16.62
C ILE A 29 -13.64 -13.62 15.83
N GLU A 30 -14.59 -12.67 15.78
CA GLU A 30 -14.41 -11.39 15.09
C GLU A 30 -13.22 -10.61 15.65
N LYS A 31 -13.09 -10.57 16.98
CA LYS A 31 -11.98 -9.90 17.67
C LYS A 31 -10.64 -10.57 17.38
N ASN A 32 -10.58 -11.90 17.41
CA ASN A 32 -9.35 -12.65 17.07
C ASN A 32 -8.96 -12.47 15.60
N VAL A 33 -9.93 -12.53 14.69
CA VAL A 33 -9.70 -12.31 13.25
C VAL A 33 -9.16 -10.91 13.01
N ARG A 34 -9.74 -9.88 13.62
CA ARG A 34 -9.24 -8.50 13.53
C ARG A 34 -7.79 -8.39 14.03
N ALA A 35 -7.47 -9.01 15.16
CA ALA A 35 -6.11 -9.00 15.71
C ALA A 35 -5.09 -9.71 14.79
N VAL A 36 -5.46 -10.86 14.22
CA VAL A 36 -4.61 -11.59 13.27
C VAL A 36 -4.40 -10.79 11.98
N VAL A 37 -5.44 -10.14 11.47
CA VAL A 37 -5.36 -9.32 10.26
C VAL A 37 -4.50 -8.06 10.51
N SER A 38 -4.72 -7.36 11.61
CA SER A 38 -3.91 -6.20 11.99
C SER A 38 -2.43 -6.57 12.17
N SER A 39 -2.14 -7.65 12.91
CA SER A 39 -0.75 -8.12 13.09
C SER A 39 -0.13 -8.67 11.80
N GLY A 40 -0.94 -9.20 10.88
CA GLY A 40 -0.52 -9.56 9.53
C GLY A 40 -0.10 -8.33 8.72
N PHE A 41 -0.86 -7.25 8.80
CA PHE A 41 -0.52 -5.99 8.13
C PHE A 41 0.70 -5.29 8.73
N GLU A 42 0.92 -5.36 10.04
CA GLU A 42 2.15 -4.88 10.68
C GLU A 42 3.41 -5.64 10.22
N LYS A 43 3.25 -6.90 9.80
CA LYS A 43 4.36 -7.73 9.27
C LYS A 43 4.62 -7.54 7.78
N LEU A 44 3.70 -6.90 7.06
CA LEU A 44 3.96 -6.47 5.69
C LEU A 44 4.72 -5.15 5.76
N ASP A 45 5.77 -4.97 4.95
CA ASP A 45 6.50 -3.70 4.82
C ASP A 45 5.60 -2.63 4.16
N LEU A 46 4.53 -2.24 4.85
CA LEU A 46 3.56 -1.27 4.41
C LEU A 46 4.14 0.12 4.62
N VAL A 47 4.34 0.83 3.51
CA VAL A 47 4.61 2.27 3.54
C VAL A 47 3.31 3.03 3.68
N SER A 48 3.35 4.14 4.43
CA SER A 48 2.20 5.02 4.56
C SER A 48 1.85 5.69 3.23
N ARG A 49 0.63 6.21 3.13
CA ARG A 49 0.19 7.00 1.98
C ARG A 49 1.16 8.13 1.64
N GLU A 50 1.48 8.87 2.69
CA GLU A 50 2.24 10.09 2.61
C GLU A 50 3.67 9.79 2.13
N GLU A 51 4.31 8.76 2.69
CA GLU A 51 5.63 8.31 2.25
C GLU A 51 5.62 7.87 0.78
N PHE A 52 4.59 7.14 0.33
CA PHE A 52 4.45 6.76 -1.07
C PHE A 52 4.32 7.97 -2.00
N GLU A 53 3.51 8.95 -1.62
CA GLU A 53 3.30 10.17 -2.41
C GLU A 53 4.58 11.02 -2.45
N VAL A 54 5.31 11.12 -1.34
CA VAL A 54 6.62 11.79 -1.28
C VAL A 54 7.62 11.11 -2.21
N GLN A 55 7.75 9.78 -2.15
CA GLN A 55 8.68 9.03 -3.02
C GLN A 55 8.31 9.17 -4.50
N SER A 56 7.01 9.16 -4.81
CA SER A 56 6.51 9.37 -6.17
C SER A 56 6.86 10.76 -6.70
N ALA A 57 6.73 11.80 -5.86
CA ALA A 57 7.11 13.17 -6.22
C ALA A 57 8.62 13.32 -6.41
N VAL A 58 9.42 12.68 -5.56
CA VAL A 58 10.89 12.64 -5.72
C VAL A 58 11.27 11.97 -7.04
N LEU A 59 10.65 10.84 -7.36
CA LEU A 59 10.89 10.11 -8.62
C LEU A 59 10.51 10.92 -9.86
N ALA A 60 9.38 11.64 -9.81
CA ALA A 60 8.97 12.52 -10.91
C ALA A 60 10.03 13.60 -11.16
N ARG A 61 10.50 14.26 -10.10
CA ARG A 61 11.52 15.29 -10.18
C ARG A 61 12.88 14.77 -10.67
N THR A 62 13.26 13.55 -10.29
CA THR A 62 14.52 12.96 -10.78
C THR A 62 14.44 12.63 -12.26
N ARG A 63 13.30 12.14 -12.76
CA ARG A 63 13.08 11.93 -14.21
C ARG A 63 13.20 13.22 -15.00
N GLU A 64 12.54 14.29 -14.56
CA GLU A 64 12.66 15.60 -15.22
C GLU A 64 14.11 16.09 -15.30
N LYS A 65 14.86 15.96 -14.21
CA LYS A 65 16.29 16.32 -14.17
C LYS A 65 17.13 15.43 -15.09
N LEU A 66 16.82 14.14 -15.15
CA LEU A 66 17.52 13.19 -16.00
C LEU A 66 17.32 13.55 -17.48
N GLU A 67 16.08 13.77 -17.91
CA GLU A 67 15.78 14.18 -19.29
C GLU A 67 16.47 15.51 -19.67
N ALA A 68 16.53 16.46 -18.74
CA ALA A 68 17.23 17.73 -18.97
C ALA A 68 18.74 17.52 -19.15
N LEU A 69 19.35 16.61 -18.37
CA LEU A 69 20.76 16.26 -18.51
C LEU A 69 21.03 15.51 -19.81
N GLU A 70 20.19 14.54 -20.17
CA GLU A 70 20.29 13.81 -21.45
C GLU A 70 20.26 14.77 -22.65
N LYS A 71 19.36 15.76 -22.64
CA LYS A 71 19.32 16.81 -23.67
C LYS A 71 20.60 17.65 -23.73
N ARG A 72 21.16 18.00 -22.56
CA ARG A 72 22.42 18.76 -22.50
C ARG A 72 23.59 17.95 -23.03
N VAL A 73 23.66 16.66 -22.68
CA VAL A 73 24.70 15.75 -23.17
C VAL A 73 24.59 15.61 -24.68
N ALA A 74 23.40 15.32 -25.22
CA ALA A 74 23.18 15.21 -26.66
C ALA A 74 23.57 16.49 -27.42
N ALA A 75 23.25 17.66 -26.86
CA ALA A 75 23.65 18.94 -27.47
C ALA A 75 25.18 19.13 -27.47
N LEU A 76 25.86 18.73 -26.40
CA LEU A 76 27.33 18.80 -26.30
C LEU A 76 28.02 17.81 -27.25
N GLU A 77 27.52 16.58 -27.34
CA GLU A 77 27.99 15.57 -28.27
C GLU A 77 27.86 16.06 -29.72
N ALA A 78 26.74 16.69 -30.07
CA ALA A 78 26.52 17.26 -31.41
C ALA A 78 27.47 18.42 -31.77
N THR A 79 28.08 19.09 -30.79
CA THR A 79 29.11 20.12 -31.01
C THR A 79 30.53 19.56 -31.12
N ILE A 80 30.77 18.32 -30.67
CA ILE A 80 32.10 17.69 -30.66
C ILE A 80 32.26 16.71 -31.83
N GLN A 81 31.14 16.24 -32.40
CA GLN A 81 31.09 15.39 -33.60
C GLN A 81 31.10 16.21 -34.89
#